data_AF-A0A7T2YTC7-F1
#
_entry.id   AF-A0A7T2YTC7-F1
#
_cell.length_a   1.000
_cell.length_b   1.000
_cell.length_c   1.000
_cell.angle_alpha   90.00
_cell.angle_beta   90.00
_cell.angle_gamma   90.00
#
_symmetry.space_group_name_H-M   'P 1'
#
loop_
_entity.id
_entity.type
_entity.pdbx_description
1 polymer ?
#
loop_
_entity_poly.entity_id
_entity_poly.type
_entity_poly.pdbx_seq_one_letter_code
_entity_poly.pdbx_strand_id
1 'polypeptide(L)' 'MSWAIPALSHETRETIPTREAAFHLRRSPATLHAWSCGSRNGPIQPVRDGGQLRWRVADIKNLLGVEG' A
#
# COMPACT_ATOMS: atom_id res chain seq x y z
N MET A 1 16.17 5.07 -12.42
CA MET A 1 16.33 5.07 -10.96
C MET A 1 15.68 3.82 -10.38
N SER A 2 16.46 2.88 -9.87
CA SER A 2 15.97 1.70 -9.14
C SER A 2 15.61 2.11 -7.71
N TRP A 3 14.33 2.37 -7.47
CA TRP A 3 13.79 2.50 -6.11
C TRP A 3 13.93 1.14 -5.41
N ALA A 4 14.77 1.06 -4.38
CA ALA A 4 14.84 -0.11 -3.52
C ALA A 4 13.63 -0.09 -2.59
N ILE A 5 12.75 -1.09 -2.71
CA ILE A 5 11.60 -1.24 -1.80
C ILE A 5 12.14 -1.95 -0.55
N PRO A 6 12.20 -1.27 0.61
CA PRO A 6 12.64 -1.91 1.84
C PRO A 6 11.67 -3.03 2.23
N ALA A 7 12.13 -4.04 2.96
CA ALA A 7 11.22 -5.04 3.51
C ALA A 7 10.19 -4.35 4.42
N LEU A 8 8.93 -4.82 4.38
CA LEU A 8 7.82 -4.23 5.17
C LEU A 8 8.14 -4.16 6.68
N SER A 9 9.00 -5.05 7.17
CA SER A 9 9.48 -5.10 8.55
C SER A 9 10.44 -3.95 8.92
N HIS A 10 11.19 -3.43 7.95
CA HIS A 10 12.09 -2.29 8.11
C HIS A 10 11.47 -0.97 7.67
N GLU A 11 10.24 -0.99 7.16
CA GLU A 11 9.58 0.24 6.73
C GLU A 11 9.17 1.07 7.94
N THR A 12 9.89 2.17 8.18
CA THR A 12 9.64 3.12 9.27
C THR A 12 8.56 4.14 8.92
N ARG A 13 8.18 4.20 7.64
CA ARG A 13 7.16 5.12 7.13
C ARG A 13 5.78 4.63 7.54
N GLU A 14 4.95 5.54 8.02
CA GLU A 14 3.54 5.27 8.33
C GLU A 14 2.71 4.97 7.07
N THR A 15 3.05 5.63 5.95
CA THR A 15 2.38 5.46 4.67
C THR A 15 3.37 5.40 3.51
N ILE A 16 3.02 4.59 2.50
CA ILE A 16 3.83 4.32 1.31
C ILE A 16 3.04 4.57 0.02
N PRO A 17 3.68 4.93 -1.10
CA PRO A 17 3.03 5.11 -2.38
C PRO A 17 2.50 3.80 -2.96
N THR A 18 1.57 3.89 -3.91
CA THR A 18 0.90 2.74 -4.54
C THR A 18 1.87 1.69 -5.10
N ARG A 19 3.00 2.09 -5.68
CA ARG A 19 3.94 1.14 -6.30
C ARG A 19 4.58 0.21 -5.26
N GLU A 20 4.88 0.72 -4.08
CA GLU A 20 5.47 -0.05 -2.99
C GLU A 20 4.43 -0.96 -2.34
N ALA A 21 3.24 -0.42 -2.08
CA ALA A 21 2.11 -1.21 -1.59
C ALA A 21 1.76 -2.36 -2.55
N ALA A 22 1.76 -2.10 -3.85
CA ALA A 22 1.54 -3.11 -4.89
C ALA A 22 2.59 -4.24 -4.81
N PHE A 23 3.86 -3.88 -4.65
CA PHE A 23 4.94 -4.84 -4.52
C PHE A 23 4.79 -5.73 -3.28
N HIS A 24 4.50 -5.14 -2.11
CA HIS A 24 4.29 -5.89 -0.87
C HIS A 24 3.10 -6.84 -0.95
N LEU A 25 1.99 -6.39 -1.53
CA LEU A 25 0.78 -7.19 -1.68
C LEU A 25 0.88 -8.23 -2.81
N ARG A 26 1.98 -8.25 -3.58
CA ARG A 26 2.13 -9.03 -4.82
C ARG A 26 0.94 -8.79 -5.78
N ARG A 27 0.49 -7.54 -5.87
CA ARG A 27 -0.61 -7.10 -6.75
C ARG A 27 -0.11 -6.05 -7.74
N SER A 28 -0.87 -5.83 -8.80
CA SER A 28 -0.58 -4.77 -9.76
C SER A 28 -1.02 -3.41 -9.20
N PRO A 29 -0.28 -2.31 -9.46
CA PRO A 29 -0.67 -0.96 -9.02
C PRO A 29 -2.04 -0.53 -9.56
N ALA A 30 -2.43 -1.02 -10.74
CA ALA A 30 -3.77 -0.80 -11.31
C ALA A 30 -4.90 -1.34 -10.41
N THR A 31 -4.67 -2.47 -9.74
CA THR A 31 -5.63 -3.05 -8.79
C THR A 31 -5.80 -2.14 -7.58
N LEU A 32 -4.71 -1.59 -7.04
CA LEU A 32 -4.77 -0.64 -5.93
C LEU A 32 -5.45 0.68 -6.33
N HIS A 33 -5.22 1.18 -7.55
CA HIS A 33 -5.97 2.33 -8.06
C HIS A 33 -7.47 2.05 -8.16
N ALA A 34 -7.86 0.85 -8.59
CA ALA A 34 -9.27 0.44 -8.61
C ALA A 34 -9.88 0.41 -7.19
N TRP A 35 -9.12 -0.04 -6.18
CA TRP A 35 -9.53 0.04 -4.77
C TRP A 35 -9.68 1.47 -4.29
N SER A 36 -8.77 2.36 -4.72
CA SER A 36 -8.84 3.78 -4.39
C SER A 36 -10.06 4.51 -4.94
N CYS A 37 -10.53 4.09 -6.11
CA CYS A 37 -11.63 4.76 -6.78
C CYS A 37 -13.00 4.38 -6.19
N GLY A 38 -13.04 3.49 -5.18
CA GLY A 38 -14.27 2.99 -4.58
C GLY A 38 -15.08 2.04 -5.47
N SER A 39 -14.73 1.91 -6.76
CA SER A 39 -15.39 1.01 -7.70
C SER A 39 -15.20 -0.47 -7.37
N ARG A 40 -14.17 -0.82 -6.61
CA ARG A 40 -13.95 -2.17 -6.11
C ARG A 40 -13.68 -2.06 -4.61
N ASN A 41 -14.54 -2.64 -3.78
CA ASN A 41 -14.37 -2.66 -2.32
C ASN A 41 -13.09 -3.45 -1.99
N GLY A 42 -11.97 -2.72 -1.95
CA GLY A 42 -10.67 -3.25 -1.58
C GLY A 42 -10.63 -3.51 -0.07
N PRO A 43 -9.79 -4.44 0.38
CA PRO A 43 -9.68 -4.75 1.79
C PRO A 43 -8.95 -3.67 2.60
N ILE A 44 -8.22 -2.78 1.92
CA ILE A 44 -7.56 -1.60 2.50
C ILE A 44 -7.89 -0.37 1.67
N GLN A 45 -7.91 0.80 2.31
CA GLN A 45 -8.20 2.08 1.66
C GLN A 45 -6.98 3.01 1.68
N PRO A 46 -6.76 3.80 0.62
CA PRO A 46 -5.70 4.77 0.61
C PRO A 46 -6.07 6.02 1.41
N VAL A 47 -5.04 6.65 1.96
CA VAL A 47 -5.06 7.98 2.56
C VAL A 47 -4.72 9.00 1.47
N ARG A 48 -5.55 10.04 1.37
CA ARG A 48 -5.28 11.18 0.50
C ARG A 48 -4.51 12.22 1.28
N ASP A 49 -3.26 12.44 0.89
CA ASP A 49 -2.41 13.47 1.47
C ASP A 49 -1.89 14.35 0.35
N GLY A 50 -2.25 15.65 0.36
CA GLY A 50 -1.81 16.60 -0.66
C GLY A 50 -2.14 16.21 -2.11
N GLY A 51 -3.19 15.40 -2.33
CA GLY A 51 -3.55 14.88 -3.66
C GLY A 51 -2.79 13.62 -4.09
N GLN A 52 -1.87 13.12 -3.26
CA GLN A 52 -1.19 11.85 -3.49
C GLN A 52 -1.93 10.70 -2.82
N LEU A 53 -1.86 9.54 -3.49
CA LEU A 53 -2.40 8.30 -2.98
C LEU A 53 -1.36 7.61 -2.09
N ARG A 54 -1.63 7.55 -0.78
CA ARG A 54 -0.75 6.92 0.20
C ARG A 54 -1.44 5.73 0.85
N TRP A 55 -0.73 4.64 1.09
CA TRP A 55 -1.25 3.41 1.70
C TRP A 55 -0.60 3.21 3.05
N ARG A 56 -1.38 2.96 4.10
CA ARG A 56 -0.80 2.73 5.42
C ARG A 56 -0.08 1.39 5.44
N VAL A 57 1.13 1.40 6.00
CA VAL A 57 1.92 0.17 6.19
C VAL A 57 1.22 -0.75 7.19
N ALA A 58 0.57 -0.20 8.22
CA ALA A 58 -0.21 -0.96 9.20
C ALA A 58 -1.34 -1.76 8.54
N ASP A 59 -2.13 -1.12 7.67
CA ASP A 59 -3.21 -1.79 6.91
C ASP A 59 -2.65 -2.93 6.03
N ILE A 60 -1.50 -2.72 5.39
CA ILE A 60 -0.84 -3.75 4.58
C ILE A 60 -0.33 -4.91 5.43
N LYS A 61 0.25 -4.63 6.61
CA LYS A 61 0.73 -5.64 7.57
C LYS A 61 -0.42 -6.50 8.09
N ASN A 62 -1.52 -5.86 8.48
CA ASN A 62 -2.75 -6.53 8.91
C ASN A 62 -3.32 -7.43 7.79
N LEU A 63 -3.40 -6.90 6.56
CA LEU A 63 -3.88 -7.68 5.41
C LEU A 63 -3.03 -8.93 5.13
N LEU A 64 -1.72 -8.82 5.27
CA LEU A 64 -0.79 -9.93 5.06
C LEU A 64 -0.75 -10.91 6.24
N GLY A 65 -1.44 -10.62 7.35
CA GLY A 65 -1.41 -11.43 8.56
C GLY A 65 -0.03 -11.45 9.23
N VAL A 66 0.76 -10.39 9.04
CA VAL A 66 2.11 -10.24 9.63
C VAL A 66 2.02 -9.57 11.02
N GLU A 67 0.81 -9.42 11.55
CA GLU A 67 0.58 -9.05 12.95
C GLU A 67 0.69 -10.31 13.81
N GLY A 68 1.89 -10.49 14.38
CA GLY A 68 2.22 -11.50 15.37
C GLY A 68 3.40 -11.04 16.20
#